data_AF-A0A447THS6-F1
#
_entry.id   AF-A0A447THS6-F1
#
_cell.length_a   1.000
_cell.length_b   1.000
_cell.length_c   1.000
_cell.angle_alpha   90.00
_cell.angle_beta   90.00
_cell.angle_gamma   90.00
#
_symmetry.space_group_name_H-M   'P 1'
#
loop_
_entity.id
_entity.type
_entity.pdbx_description
1 polymer ?
#
loop_
_entity_poly.entity_id
_entity_poly.type
_entity_poly.pdbx_seq_one_letter_code
_entity_poly.pdbx_strand_id
1 'polypeptide(L)'
;MMVAMMLAGLALTLADTLWLLVPGVALFTFGFFAAHSVASSWVGLRAREGRALASALYLTAYYLGSSVFGSMSGLMWGRGGWHGVASAVALALLVLLGISLWLRRLQPLPPH
;
A
#
# COMPACT_ATOMS: atom_id res chain seq x y z
N MET A 1 -10.72 -0.80 -2.86
CA MET A 1 -11.21 0.60 -2.83
C MET A 1 -10.09 1.54 -2.43
N MET A 2 -9.47 1.37 -1.25
CA MET A 2 -8.31 2.18 -0.84
C MET A 2 -7.15 2.19 -1.87
N VAL A 3 -6.81 1.02 -2.45
CA VAL A 3 -5.75 0.93 -3.48
C VAL A 3 -6.07 1.78 -4.73
N ALA A 4 -7.33 1.87 -5.12
CA ALA A 4 -7.73 2.74 -6.24
C ALA A 4 -7.59 4.22 -5.88
N MET A 5 -7.84 4.60 -4.62
CA MET A 5 -7.58 5.96 -4.13
C MET A 5 -6.08 6.27 -4.15
N MET A 6 -5.23 5.33 -3.75
CA MET A 6 -3.77 5.49 -3.85
C MET A 6 -3.32 5.66 -5.31
N LEU A 7 -3.84 4.87 -6.23
CA LEU A 7 -3.54 5.01 -7.67
C LEU A 7 -4.00 6.38 -8.22
N ALA A 8 -5.19 6.84 -7.86
CA ALA A 8 -5.69 8.16 -8.26
C ALA A 8 -4.84 9.30 -7.66
N GLY A 9 -4.50 9.22 -6.37
CA GLY A 9 -3.63 10.19 -5.71
C GLY A 9 -2.25 10.25 -6.36
N LEU A 10 -1.65 9.09 -6.66
CA LEU A 10 -0.39 8.99 -7.38
C LEU A 10 -0.46 9.62 -8.77
N ALA A 11 -1.54 9.37 -9.53
CA ALA A 11 -1.72 9.99 -10.85
C ALA A 11 -1.78 11.53 -10.76
N LEU A 12 -2.40 12.08 -9.72
CA LEU A 12 -2.42 13.53 -9.50
C LEU A 12 -1.03 14.10 -9.18
N THR A 13 -0.16 13.34 -8.51
CA THR A 13 1.22 13.79 -8.25
C THR A 13 2.10 13.86 -9.50
N LEU A 14 1.65 13.32 -10.63
CA LEU A 14 2.36 13.42 -11.92
C LEU A 14 2.08 14.75 -12.62
N ALA A 15 1.11 15.55 -12.15
CA ALA A 15 0.85 16.86 -12.71
C ALA A 15 1.95 17.86 -12.32
N ASP A 16 2.34 18.71 -13.26
CA ASP A 16 3.33 19.79 -13.02
C ASP A 16 2.76 20.97 -12.21
N THR A 17 1.52 20.87 -11.73
CA THR A 17 0.84 21.94 -10.99
C THR A 17 0.73 21.60 -9.51
N LEU A 18 1.24 22.50 -8.67
CA LEU A 18 1.21 22.35 -7.21
C LEU A 18 -0.21 22.12 -6.65
N TRP A 19 -1.21 22.78 -7.26
CA TRP A 19 -2.64 22.64 -6.91
C TRP A 19 -3.17 21.23 -7.04
N LEU A 20 -2.60 20.39 -7.91
CA LEU A 20 -2.98 18.98 -8.06
C LEU A 20 -2.09 18.06 -7.22
N LEU A 21 -0.82 18.43 -7.05
CA LEU A 21 0.13 17.65 -6.26
C LEU A 21 -0.31 17.53 -4.79
N VAL A 22 -0.70 18.63 -4.15
CA VAL A 22 -1.11 18.65 -2.73
C VAL A 22 -2.30 17.70 -2.46
N PRO A 23 -3.45 17.82 -3.16
CA PRO A 23 -4.55 16.88 -2.96
C PRO A 23 -4.19 15.46 -3.41
N GLY A 24 -3.30 15.29 -4.39
CA GLY A 24 -2.78 13.98 -4.80
C GLY A 24 -2.06 13.25 -3.67
N VAL A 25 -1.12 13.93 -3.01
CA VAL A 25 -0.40 13.40 -1.83
C VAL A 25 -1.36 13.12 -0.69
N ALA A 26 -2.31 14.02 -0.42
CA ALA A 26 -3.32 13.82 0.63
C ALA A 26 -4.19 12.59 0.38
N LEU A 27 -4.68 12.41 -0.86
CA LEU A 27 -5.51 11.27 -1.26
C LEU A 27 -4.73 9.95 -1.18
N PHE A 28 -3.48 9.95 -1.64
CA PHE A 28 -2.60 8.79 -1.53
C PHE A 28 -2.39 8.40 -0.06
N THR A 29 -2.07 9.39 0.78
CA THR A 29 -1.78 9.21 2.20
C THR A 29 -2.99 8.66 2.93
N PHE A 30 -4.18 9.23 2.68
CA PHE A 30 -5.43 8.73 3.24
C PHE A 30 -5.69 7.28 2.83
N GLY A 31 -5.55 6.95 1.55
CA GLY A 31 -5.70 5.59 1.03
C GLY A 31 -4.73 4.60 1.70
N PHE A 32 -3.47 5.01 1.89
CA PHE A 32 -2.45 4.20 2.55
C PHE A 32 -2.80 3.92 4.02
N PHE A 33 -3.10 4.95 4.82
CA PHE A 33 -3.44 4.76 6.22
C PHE A 33 -4.70 3.93 6.39
N ALA A 34 -5.74 4.19 5.59
CA ALA A 34 -6.97 3.38 5.62
C ALA A 34 -6.70 1.91 5.27
N ALA A 35 -5.90 1.63 4.24
CA ALA A 35 -5.53 0.26 3.87
C ALA A 35 -4.68 -0.41 4.96
N HIS A 36 -3.69 0.29 5.51
CA HIS A 36 -2.79 -0.22 6.53
C HIS A 36 -3.52 -0.55 7.84
N SER A 37 -4.43 0.33 8.29
CA SER A 37 -5.25 0.09 9.48
C SER A 37 -6.12 -1.15 9.30
N VAL A 38 -6.81 -1.28 8.15
CA VAL A 38 -7.64 -2.46 7.86
C VAL A 38 -6.80 -3.74 7.81
N ALA A 39 -5.66 -3.72 7.11
CA ALA A 39 -4.78 -4.89 7.01
C ALA A 39 -4.23 -5.32 8.38
N SER A 40 -3.75 -4.36 9.18
CA SER A 40 -3.21 -4.60 10.52
C SER A 40 -4.27 -5.21 11.45
N SER A 41 -5.48 -4.64 11.49
CA SER A 41 -6.59 -5.21 12.27
C SER A 41 -7.01 -6.59 11.77
N TRP A 42 -7.03 -6.80 10.45
CA TRP A 42 -7.47 -8.06 9.86
C TRP A 42 -6.52 -9.22 10.15
N VAL A 43 -5.21 -8.99 10.15
CA VAL A 43 -4.21 -10.02 10.51
C VAL A 43 -4.42 -10.52 11.94
N GLY A 44 -4.61 -9.61 12.90
CA GLY A 44 -4.85 -9.98 14.30
C GLY A 44 -6.20 -10.69 14.52
N LEU A 45 -7.25 -10.26 13.82
CA LEU A 45 -8.59 -10.88 13.90
C LEU A 45 -8.64 -12.26 13.26
N ARG A 46 -7.84 -12.50 12.22
CA ARG A 46 -7.83 -13.77 11.47
C ARG A 46 -6.98 -14.86 12.16
N ALA A 47 -6.09 -14.48 13.06
CA ALA A 47 -5.32 -15.41 13.87
C ALA A 47 -6.17 -16.00 15.01
N ARG A 48 -6.47 -17.31 14.93
CA ARG A 48 -7.17 -18.07 15.98
C ARG A 48 -6.30 -18.29 17.21
N GLU A 49 -5.02 -18.54 16.99
CA GLU A 49 -3.98 -18.67 18.01
C GLU A 49 -2.76 -17.83 17.61
N GLY A 50 -1.93 -17.44 18.58
CA GLY A 50 -0.67 -16.73 18.30
C GLY A 50 -0.84 -15.33 17.69
N ARG A 51 -1.88 -14.57 18.09
CA ARG A 51 -2.15 -13.20 17.58
C ARG A 51 -0.92 -12.28 17.63
N ALA A 52 -0.13 -12.35 18.71
CA ALA A 52 1.09 -11.56 18.85
C ALA A 52 2.13 -11.91 17.77
N LEU A 53 2.30 -13.20 17.44
CA LEU A 53 3.19 -13.65 16.39
C LEU A 53 2.68 -13.22 15.00
N ALA A 54 1.39 -13.31 14.74
CA ALA A 54 0.79 -12.86 13.48
C ALA A 54 1.02 -11.36 13.25
N SER A 55 0.82 -10.53 14.29
CA SER A 55 1.14 -9.10 14.24
C SER A 55 2.63 -8.84 14.05
N ALA A 56 3.51 -9.61 14.70
CA ALA A 56 4.95 -9.49 14.51
C ALA A 56 5.35 -9.80 13.06
N LEU A 57 4.82 -10.88 12.46
CA LEU A 57 5.06 -11.21 11.05
C LEU A 57 4.57 -10.12 10.10
N TYR A 58 3.39 -9.52 10.37
CA TYR A 58 2.91 -8.37 9.61
C TYR A 58 3.88 -7.19 9.68
N LEU A 59 4.36 -6.83 10.87
CA LEU A 59 5.32 -5.75 11.05
C LEU A 59 6.66 -6.07 10.39
N THR A 60 7.16 -7.30 10.52
CA THR A 60 8.38 -7.75 9.83
C THR A 60 8.22 -7.61 8.31
N ALA A 61 7.11 -8.06 7.74
CA ALA A 61 6.82 -7.90 6.32
C ALA A 61 6.70 -6.43 5.91
N TYR A 62 6.06 -5.60 6.73
CA TYR A 62 5.91 -4.16 6.51
C TYR A 62 7.27 -3.46 6.46
N TYR A 63 8.16 -3.72 7.42
CA TYR A 63 9.49 -3.11 7.45
C TYR A 63 10.41 -3.65 6.37
N LEU A 64 10.36 -4.96 6.09
CA LEU A 64 11.15 -5.58 5.03
C LEU A 64 10.74 -5.01 3.66
N GLY A 65 9.43 -4.98 3.39
CA GLY A 65 8.88 -4.38 2.18
C GLY A 65 9.27 -2.90 2.06
N SER A 66 9.10 -2.12 3.13
CA SER A 66 9.48 -0.70 3.15
C SER A 66 10.96 -0.49 2.86
N SER A 67 11.83 -1.37 3.36
CA SER A 67 13.28 -1.30 3.10
C SER A 67 13.58 -1.56 1.62
N VAL A 68 13.02 -2.63 1.05
CA VAL A 68 13.21 -2.99 -0.36
C VAL A 68 12.67 -1.89 -1.28
N PHE A 69 11.41 -1.49 -1.10
CA PHE A 69 10.78 -0.46 -1.92
C PHE A 69 11.41 0.91 -1.71
N GLY A 70 11.87 1.24 -0.50
CA GLY A 70 12.62 2.46 -0.21
C GLY A 70 13.94 2.53 -0.98
N SER A 71 14.74 1.46 -0.93
CA SER A 71 16.00 1.38 -1.69
C SER A 71 15.76 1.41 -3.21
N MET A 72 14.76 0.67 -3.70
CA MET A 72 14.39 0.68 -5.12
C MET A 72 13.94 2.07 -5.58
N SER A 73 13.20 2.82 -4.76
CA SER A 73 12.74 4.16 -5.10
C SER A 73 13.91 5.12 -5.33
N GLY A 74 14.99 5.03 -4.53
CA GLY A 74 16.20 5.81 -4.76
C GLY A 74 16.87 5.51 -6.11
N LEU A 75 16.92 4.24 -6.51
CA LEU A 75 17.44 3.83 -7.82
C LEU A 75 16.57 4.32 -8.97
N MET A 76 15.25 4.26 -8.82
CA MET A 76 14.31 4.73 -9.84
C MET A 76 14.35 6.25 -10.00
N TRP A 77 14.51 6.98 -8.89
CA TRP A 77 14.73 8.41 -8.90
C TRP A 77 15.97 8.78 -9.71
N GLY A 78 17.09 8.07 -9.51
CA GLY A 78 18.33 8.32 -10.25
C GLY A 78 18.24 8.09 -11.76
N ARG A 79 17.29 7.26 -12.24
CA ARG A 79 17.13 6.95 -13.67
C ARG A 79 16.06 7.76 -14.38
N GLY A 80 15.00 8.15 -13.67
CA GLY A 80 13.81 8.77 -14.29
C GLY A 80 13.12 9.82 -13.42
N GLY A 81 13.81 10.32 -12.38
CA GLY A 81 13.25 11.28 -11.44
C GLY A 81 11.95 10.81 -10.82
N TRP A 82 10.99 11.73 -10.67
CA TRP A 82 9.69 11.42 -10.10
C TRP A 82 8.88 10.40 -10.91
N HIS A 83 8.89 10.50 -12.24
CA HIS A 83 8.19 9.55 -13.11
C HIS A 83 8.70 8.11 -12.94
N GLY A 84 10.02 7.95 -12.74
CA GLY A 84 10.63 6.67 -12.41
C GLY A 84 10.06 6.10 -11.10
N VAL A 85 10.03 6.89 -10.03
CA VAL A 85 9.47 6.47 -8.74
C VAL A 85 7.98 6.15 -8.85
N ALA A 86 7.20 7.05 -9.46
CA ALA A 86 5.76 6.89 -9.60
C ALA A 86 5.38 5.65 -10.40
N SER A 87 6.12 5.31 -11.46
CA SER A 87 5.88 4.07 -12.22
C SER A 87 6.13 2.80 -11.40
N ALA A 88 7.20 2.78 -10.60
CA ALA A 88 7.49 1.66 -9.71
C ALA A 88 6.42 1.51 -8.60
N VAL A 89 5.99 2.62 -8.00
CA VAL A 89 4.90 2.63 -7.02
C VAL A 89 3.57 2.20 -7.67
N ALA A 90 3.27 2.66 -8.88
CA ALA A 90 2.07 2.26 -9.61
C ALA A 90 2.05 0.74 -9.86
N LEU A 91 3.17 0.16 -10.29
CA LEU A 91 3.29 -1.29 -10.48
C LEU A 91 3.05 -2.05 -9.16
N ALA A 92 3.66 -1.60 -8.05
CA ALA A 92 3.44 -2.21 -6.74
C ALA A 92 1.97 -2.12 -6.30
N LEU A 93 1.31 -0.98 -6.54
CA LEU A 93 -0.11 -0.79 -6.24
C LEU A 93 -1.02 -1.65 -7.13
N LEU A 94 -0.68 -1.87 -8.40
CA LEU A 94 -1.43 -2.77 -9.29
C LEU A 94 -1.33 -4.23 -8.82
N VAL A 95 -0.14 -4.68 -8.40
CA VAL A 95 0.04 -6.00 -7.79
C VAL A 95 -0.78 -6.10 -6.50
N LEU A 96 -0.71 -5.09 -5.62
CA LEU A 96 -1.50 -5.03 -4.40
C LEU A 96 -3.01 -5.03 -4.68
N LEU A 97 -3.47 -4.37 -5.74
CA LEU A 97 -4.86 -4.39 -6.17
C LEU A 97 -5.27 -5.80 -6.58
N GLY A 98 -4.46 -6.50 -7.37
CA GLY A 98 -4.68 -7.90 -7.74
C GLY A 98 -4.78 -8.82 -6.53
N ILE A 99 -3.84 -8.70 -5.59
CA ILE A 99 -3.86 -9.45 -4.31
C ILE A 99 -5.12 -9.11 -3.53
N SER A 100 -5.48 -7.83 -3.41
CA SER A 100 -6.68 -7.40 -2.69
C SER A 100 -7.95 -7.98 -3.30
N LEU A 101 -8.05 -8.03 -4.63
CA LEU A 101 -9.18 -8.64 -5.33
C LEU A 101 -9.24 -10.16 -5.15
N TRP A 102 -8.09 -10.82 -5.10
CA TRP A 102 -8.00 -12.24 -4.80
C TRP A 102 -8.41 -12.54 -3.35
N LEU A 103 -7.93 -11.77 -2.38
CA LEU A 103 -8.26 -11.93 -0.96
C LEU A 103 -9.74 -11.72 -0.66
N ARG A 104 -10.47 -10.94 -1.47
CA ARG A 104 -11.94 -10.82 -1.35
C ARG A 104 -12.67 -12.15 -1.49
N ARG A 105 -12.05 -13.17 -2.09
CA ARG A 105 -12.63 -14.52 -2.21
C ARG A 105 -12.49 -15.34 -0.93
N LEU A 106 -11.66 -14.90 0.02
CA LEU A 106 -11.51 -15.61 1.29
C LEU A 106 -12.80 -15.46 2.10
N GLN A 107 -13.38 -16.59 2.49
CA GLN A 107 -14.60 -16.60 3.28
C GLN A 107 -14.38 -15.86 4.63
N PRO A 108 -15.37 -15.09 5.10
CA PRO A 108 -15.40 -14.56 6.46
C PRO A 108 -15.24 -15.72 7.43
N LEU A 109 -14.43 -15.54 8.48
CA LEU A 109 -14.35 -16.53 9.55
C LEU A 109 -15.72 -16.64 10.22
N PRO A 110 -16.20 -17.84 10.57
CA PRO A 110 -17.42 -17.99 11.36
C PRO A 110 -17.31 -17.18 12.66
N PRO A 111 -18.36 -16.45 13.07
CA PRO A 111 -18.38 -15.85 14.41
C PRO A 111 -18.30 -16.97 15.46
N HIS A 112 -17.45 -16.76 16.47
CA HIS A 112 -17.35 -17.62 17.66
C HIS A 112 -18.37 -17.17 18.71
#